data_AF-A0A537UJT7-F1
#
_entry.id   AF-A0A537UJT7-F1
#
_cell.length_a   1.000
_cell.length_b   1.000
_cell.length_c   1.000
_cell.angle_alpha   90.00
_cell.angle_beta   90.00
_cell.angle_gamma   90.00
#
_symmetry.space_group_name_H-M   'P 1'
#
loop_
_entity.id
_entity.type
_entity.pdbx_description
1 polymer ?
#
loop_
_entity_poly.entity_id
_entity_poly.type
_entity_poly.pdbx_seq_one_letter_code
_entity_poly.pdbx_strand_id
1 'polypeptide(L)'
;AGRRGAQPVNDSVAKMLAAEPRGEAMLARLKVFRNDVMLSKLRLLAMIRDLKERGARICGISAPSRASTLVNYLGLDEAIIDYVCEIAGSLKIGKCMPGTSIPVIEESRLFSDQPECAIIFSWHIADELAPKLRAQGYRGKLLTPLPVPREL
;
A
#
# COMPACT_ATOMS: atom_id res chain seq x y z
N ALA A 1 15.42 19.01 5.09
CA ALA A 1 14.70 20.12 4.45
C ALA A 1 15.67 21.28 4.22
N GLY A 2 15.63 21.92 3.05
CA GLY A 2 16.51 23.07 2.75
C GLY A 2 16.06 24.33 3.51
N ARG A 3 17.01 25.12 4.01
CA ARG A 3 16.73 26.44 4.63
C ARG A 3 16.71 27.52 3.54
N ARG A 4 15.85 28.53 3.68
CA ARG A 4 15.80 29.67 2.76
C ARG A 4 17.19 30.32 2.67
N GLY A 5 17.68 30.53 1.44
CA GLY A 5 18.99 31.13 1.18
C GLY A 5 20.21 30.21 1.41
N ALA A 6 20.02 28.98 1.89
CA ALA A 6 21.14 28.06 2.12
C ALA A 6 21.61 27.31 0.86
N GLN A 7 20.83 27.34 -0.21
CA GLN A 7 21.14 26.70 -1.49
C GLN A 7 20.69 27.60 -2.64
N PRO A 8 21.46 27.72 -3.73
CA PRO A 8 21.03 28.43 -4.93
C PRO A 8 19.83 27.72 -5.57
N VAL A 9 18.85 28.50 -6.04
CA VAL A 9 17.70 27.95 -6.77
C VAL A 9 18.16 27.59 -8.17
N ASN A 10 18.03 26.33 -8.55
CA ASN A 10 18.37 25.85 -9.88
C ASN A 10 17.26 26.19 -10.89
N ASP A 11 17.61 26.42 -12.15
CA ASP A 11 16.68 26.67 -13.26
C ASP A 11 15.62 25.57 -13.42
N SER A 12 15.92 24.34 -13.00
CA SER A 12 14.95 23.24 -12.98
C SER A 12 13.71 23.56 -12.14
N VAL A 13 13.85 24.34 -11.08
CA VAL A 13 12.73 24.75 -10.21
C VAL A 13 11.76 25.64 -10.98
N ALA A 14 12.27 26.65 -11.69
CA ALA A 14 11.45 27.54 -12.51
C ALA A 14 10.73 26.76 -13.63
N LYS A 15 11.43 25.81 -14.27
CA LYS A 15 10.85 24.93 -15.29
C LYS A 15 9.71 24.06 -14.73
N MET A 16 9.88 23.47 -13.55
CA MET A 16 8.85 22.66 -12.89
C MET A 16 7.62 23.51 -12.52
N LEU A 17 7.83 24.68 -11.90
CA LEU A 17 6.74 25.59 -11.53
C LEU A 17 5.96 26.15 -12.73
N ALA A 18 6.63 26.31 -13.88
CA ALA A 18 5.99 26.72 -15.13
C ALA A 18 5.19 25.58 -15.78
N ALA A 19 5.60 24.32 -15.58
CA ALA A 19 4.90 23.15 -16.09
C ALA A 19 3.70 22.70 -15.22
N GLU A 20 3.58 23.20 -13.99
CA GLU A 20 2.46 22.87 -13.11
C GLU A 20 1.14 23.48 -13.62
N PRO A 21 0.08 22.67 -13.77
CA PRO A 21 -1.23 23.18 -14.15
C PRO A 21 -1.77 24.11 -13.06
N ARG A 22 -2.47 25.17 -13.46
CA ARG A 22 -3.05 26.18 -12.56
C ARG A 22 -4.53 26.37 -12.85
N GLY A 23 -5.25 26.94 -11.89
CA GLY A 23 -6.68 27.29 -12.03
C GLY A 23 -7.54 26.10 -12.49
N GLU A 24 -8.36 26.33 -13.51
CA GLU A 24 -9.29 25.33 -14.06
C GLU A 24 -8.61 24.05 -14.54
N ALA A 25 -7.41 24.14 -15.13
CA ALA A 25 -6.69 22.95 -15.59
C ALA A 25 -6.29 22.04 -14.41
N MET A 26 -5.90 22.62 -13.28
CA MET A 26 -5.61 21.88 -12.06
C MET A 26 -6.90 21.28 -11.47
N LEU A 27 -7.97 22.07 -11.39
CA LEU A 27 -9.26 21.58 -10.87
C LEU A 27 -9.82 20.42 -11.70
N ALA A 28 -9.72 20.49 -13.03
CA ALA A 28 -10.12 19.41 -13.93
C ALA A 28 -9.30 18.14 -13.67
N ARG A 29 -7.98 18.25 -13.51
CA ARG A 29 -7.11 17.12 -13.17
C ARG A 29 -7.46 16.50 -11.81
N LEU A 30 -7.71 17.32 -10.79
CA LEU A 30 -8.09 16.84 -9.46
C LEU A 30 -9.46 16.14 -9.46
N LYS A 31 -10.42 16.61 -10.28
CA LYS A 31 -11.71 15.92 -10.47
C LYS A 31 -11.55 14.53 -11.07
N VAL A 32 -10.69 14.39 -12.09
CA VAL A 32 -10.37 13.08 -12.68
C VAL A 32 -9.68 12.19 -11.66
N PHE A 33 -8.65 12.70 -10.98
CA PHE A 33 -7.92 11.96 -9.95
C PHE A 33 -8.84 11.47 -8.81
N ARG A 34 -9.79 12.30 -8.36
CA ARG A 34 -10.79 11.89 -7.37
C ARG A 34 -11.60 10.68 -7.84
N ASN A 35 -12.02 10.67 -9.10
CA ASN A 35 -12.77 9.55 -9.67
C ASN A 35 -11.88 8.30 -9.78
N ASP A 36 -10.62 8.46 -10.18
CA ASP A 36 -9.65 7.35 -10.26
C ASP A 36 -9.38 6.73 -8.89
N VAL A 37 -9.23 7.54 -7.84
CA VAL A 37 -9.06 7.07 -6.45
C VAL A 37 -10.29 6.29 -5.98
N MET A 38 -11.50 6.80 -6.27
CA MET A 38 -12.76 6.12 -5.92
C MET A 38 -12.86 4.76 -6.63
N LEU A 39 -12.59 4.72 -7.94
CA LEU A 39 -12.65 3.49 -8.73
C LEU A 39 -11.58 2.48 -8.31
N SER A 40 -10.37 2.95 -7.99
CA SER A 40 -9.29 2.12 -7.42
C SER A 40 -9.72 1.49 -6.09
N LYS A 41 -10.36 2.25 -5.20
CA LYS A 41 -10.96 1.72 -3.96
C LYS A 41 -11.97 0.61 -4.23
N LEU A 42 -12.93 0.83 -5.12
CA LEU A 42 -13.95 -0.17 -5.44
C LEU A 42 -13.36 -1.45 -6.03
N ARG A 43 -12.36 -1.32 -6.92
CA ARG A 43 -11.66 -2.47 -7.52
C ARG A 43 -10.98 -3.33 -6.46
N LEU A 44 -10.23 -2.70 -5.53
CA LEU A 44 -9.55 -3.44 -4.47
C LEU A 44 -10.53 -4.10 -3.50
N LEU A 45 -11.60 -3.38 -3.10
CA LEU A 45 -12.63 -3.96 -2.24
C LEU A 45 -13.36 -5.13 -2.91
N ALA A 46 -13.60 -5.07 -4.21
CA ALA A 46 -14.16 -6.21 -4.95
C ALA A 46 -13.22 -7.43 -4.91
N MET A 47 -11.92 -7.25 -5.15
CA MET A 47 -10.95 -8.34 -5.05
C MET A 47 -10.90 -8.96 -3.64
N ILE A 48 -10.93 -8.12 -2.60
CA ILE A 48 -10.95 -8.56 -1.20
C ILE A 48 -12.24 -9.31 -0.86
N ARG A 49 -13.40 -8.80 -1.29
CA ARG A 49 -14.69 -9.47 -1.13
C ARG A 49 -14.65 -10.86 -1.76
N ASP A 50 -14.22 -10.96 -3.01
CA ASP A 50 -14.19 -12.22 -3.74
C ASP A 50 -13.26 -13.25 -3.07
N LEU A 51 -12.17 -12.79 -2.43
CA LEU A 51 -11.31 -13.64 -1.61
C LEU A 51 -12.05 -14.11 -0.35
N LYS A 52 -12.69 -13.21 0.40
CA LYS A 52 -13.39 -13.53 1.65
C LYS A 52 -14.60 -14.44 1.44
N GLU A 53 -15.36 -14.28 0.35
CA GLU A 53 -16.47 -15.17 -0.01
C GLU A 53 -16.01 -16.62 -0.24
N ARG A 54 -14.76 -16.82 -0.64
CA ARG A 54 -14.14 -18.15 -0.79
C ARG A 54 -13.51 -18.66 0.52
N GLY A 55 -13.68 -17.94 1.63
CA GLY A 55 -13.08 -18.29 2.92
C GLY A 55 -11.57 -18.05 3.00
N ALA A 56 -11.00 -17.24 2.09
CA ALA A 56 -9.56 -16.96 2.08
C ALA A 56 -9.14 -16.10 3.27
N ARG A 57 -8.03 -16.46 3.91
CA ARG A 57 -7.29 -15.59 4.82
C ARG A 57 -6.48 -14.58 4.02
N ILE A 58 -6.46 -13.35 4.51
CA ILE A 58 -5.78 -12.24 3.85
C ILE A 58 -4.85 -11.60 4.87
N CYS A 59 -3.58 -11.47 4.53
CA CYS A 59 -2.61 -10.72 5.32
C CYS A 59 -2.04 -9.52 4.54
N GLY A 60 -1.33 -8.63 5.23
CA GLY A 60 -0.55 -7.56 4.62
C GLY A 60 0.95 -7.84 4.65
N ILE A 61 1.69 -7.25 3.72
CA ILE A 61 3.17 -7.24 3.71
C ILE A 61 3.64 -5.79 3.79
N SER A 62 4.50 -5.53 4.77
CA SER A 62 5.03 -4.22 5.13
C SER A 62 3.96 -3.25 5.67
N ALA A 63 4.33 -2.42 6.64
CA ALA A 63 3.48 -1.39 7.22
C ALA A 63 4.11 0.01 7.06
N PRO A 64 4.32 0.53 5.83
CA PRO A 64 4.82 1.88 5.64
C PRO A 64 3.78 2.92 6.09
N SER A 65 4.20 4.13 6.47
CA SER A 65 3.27 5.18 6.93
C SER A 65 2.13 5.45 5.94
N ARG A 66 2.41 5.43 4.64
CA ARG A 66 1.41 5.61 3.56
C ARG A 66 0.35 4.50 3.52
N ALA A 67 0.63 3.32 4.05
CA ALA A 67 -0.35 2.23 4.13
C ALA A 67 -1.48 2.56 5.09
N SER A 68 -1.21 3.31 6.18
CA SER A 68 -2.25 3.70 7.14
C SER A 68 -3.38 4.47 6.49
N THR A 69 -3.07 5.44 5.61
CA THR A 69 -4.07 6.19 4.85
C THR A 69 -4.90 5.27 3.97
N LEU A 70 -4.28 4.33 3.25
CA LEU A 70 -4.98 3.38 2.41
C LEU A 70 -5.92 2.48 3.22
N VAL A 71 -5.40 1.84 4.28
CA VAL A 71 -6.15 0.94 5.17
C VAL A 71 -7.37 1.64 5.77
N ASN A 72 -7.17 2.83 6.35
CA ASN A 72 -8.26 3.61 6.95
C ASN A 72 -9.27 4.12 5.90
N TYR A 73 -8.79 4.58 4.74
CA TYR A 73 -9.68 5.06 3.66
C TYR A 73 -10.55 3.94 3.07
N LEU A 74 -10.01 2.72 2.99
CA LEU A 74 -10.73 1.55 2.53
C LEU A 74 -11.64 0.96 3.62
N GLY A 75 -11.37 1.25 4.90
CA GLY A 75 -12.08 0.66 6.03
C GLY A 75 -11.68 -0.80 6.28
N LEU A 76 -10.40 -1.14 6.07
CA LEU A 76 -9.88 -2.46 6.36
C LEU A 76 -9.55 -2.57 7.86
N ASP A 77 -9.98 -3.65 8.51
CA ASP A 77 -9.76 -3.95 9.93
C ASP A 77 -9.27 -5.39 10.13
N GLU A 78 -9.13 -5.80 11.39
CA GLU A 78 -8.67 -7.14 11.80
C GLU A 78 -9.63 -8.28 11.42
N ALA A 79 -10.89 -8.00 11.06
CA ALA A 79 -11.80 -9.02 10.53
C ALA A 79 -11.51 -9.32 9.05
N ILE A 80 -10.93 -8.34 8.33
CA ILE A 80 -10.60 -8.45 6.92
C ILE A 80 -9.13 -8.83 6.72
N ILE A 81 -8.21 -8.21 7.45
CA ILE A 81 -6.77 -8.43 7.34
C ILE A 81 -6.27 -9.02 8.65
N ASP A 82 -5.87 -10.29 8.61
CA ASP A 82 -5.58 -11.08 9.81
C ASP A 82 -4.34 -10.54 10.55
N TYR A 83 -3.34 -10.07 9.81
CA TYR A 83 -2.12 -9.45 10.31
C TYR A 83 -1.35 -8.74 9.19
N VAL A 84 -0.36 -7.92 9.55
CA VAL A 84 0.63 -7.34 8.62
C VAL A 84 2.04 -7.78 8.99
N CYS A 85 2.77 -8.34 8.03
CA CYS A 85 4.15 -8.76 8.22
C CYS A 85 5.13 -7.59 8.12
N GLU A 86 6.16 -7.61 8.95
CA GLU A 86 7.34 -6.74 8.90
C GLU A 86 8.60 -7.59 9.05
N ILE A 87 9.70 -7.11 8.45
CA ILE A 87 10.99 -7.78 8.51
C ILE A 87 11.51 -7.87 9.95
N ALA A 88 12.25 -8.93 10.25
CA ALA A 88 12.88 -9.12 11.55
C ALA A 88 13.68 -7.87 11.99
N GLY A 89 13.52 -7.48 13.26
CA GLY A 89 14.15 -6.28 13.83
C GLY A 89 13.36 -4.98 13.62
N SER A 90 12.25 -4.99 12.87
CA SER A 90 11.38 -3.81 12.74
C SER A 90 10.76 -3.42 14.08
N LEU A 91 10.89 -2.14 14.46
CA LEU A 91 10.28 -1.56 15.67
C LEU A 91 8.74 -1.53 15.64
N LYS A 92 8.13 -1.99 14.55
CA LYS A 92 6.68 -2.08 14.38
C LYS A 92 6.12 -3.43 14.84
N ILE A 93 6.95 -4.47 14.89
CA ILE A 93 6.54 -5.81 15.33
C ILE A 93 6.01 -5.73 16.78
N GLY A 94 4.89 -6.42 17.04
CA GLY A 94 4.20 -6.39 18.34
C GLY A 94 3.28 -5.17 18.53
N LYS A 95 3.15 -4.30 17.52
CA LYS A 95 2.18 -3.18 17.51
C LYS A 95 1.02 -3.48 16.57
N CYS A 96 0.14 -2.52 16.37
CA CYS A 96 -0.97 -2.62 15.41
C CYS A 96 -0.82 -1.59 14.27
N MET A 97 -1.44 -1.87 13.14
CA MET A 97 -1.56 -0.92 12.03
C MET A 97 -2.35 0.32 12.53
N PRO A 98 -1.84 1.56 12.35
CA PRO A 98 -2.48 2.75 12.91
C PRO A 98 -3.94 2.91 12.49
N GLY A 99 -4.80 3.17 13.47
CA GLY A 99 -6.26 3.32 13.27
C GLY A 99 -7.05 2.00 13.30
N THR A 100 -6.40 0.86 13.51
CA THR A 100 -7.01 -0.48 13.51
C THR A 100 -6.42 -1.35 14.62
N SER A 101 -6.98 -2.54 14.85
CA SER A 101 -6.37 -3.56 15.71
C SER A 101 -5.61 -4.63 14.92
N ILE A 102 -5.34 -4.42 13.62
CA ILE A 102 -4.61 -5.39 12.79
C ILE A 102 -3.18 -5.54 13.36
N PRO A 103 -2.80 -6.71 13.86
CA PRO A 103 -1.50 -6.90 14.49
C PRO A 103 -0.38 -6.86 13.45
N VAL A 104 0.75 -6.25 13.83
CA VAL A 104 1.98 -6.25 13.05
C VAL A 104 2.90 -7.32 13.61
N ILE A 105 3.23 -8.31 12.80
CA ILE A 105 4.00 -9.49 13.20
C ILE A 105 5.26 -9.65 12.35
N GLU A 106 6.15 -10.55 12.78
CA GLU A 106 7.37 -10.85 12.05
C GLU A 106 7.10 -11.73 10.83
N GLU A 107 7.80 -11.45 9.72
CA GLU A 107 7.54 -12.03 8.40
C GLU A 107 7.71 -13.55 8.31
N SER A 108 8.55 -14.17 9.14
CA SER A 108 8.71 -15.64 9.16
C SER A 108 7.38 -16.38 9.29
N ARG A 109 6.39 -15.77 9.97
CA ARG A 109 5.04 -16.32 10.13
C ARG A 109 4.30 -16.48 8.81
N LEU A 110 4.56 -15.63 7.82
CA LEU A 110 3.95 -15.73 6.49
C LEU A 110 4.20 -17.10 5.85
N PHE A 111 5.42 -17.61 6.00
CA PHE A 111 5.88 -18.82 5.32
C PHE A 111 5.40 -20.09 6.01
N SER A 112 5.11 -20.04 7.30
CA SER A 112 4.46 -21.14 8.04
C SER A 112 2.94 -21.11 7.93
N ASP A 113 2.31 -19.94 8.07
CA ASP A 113 0.84 -19.80 8.06
C ASP A 113 0.24 -19.95 6.66
N GLN A 114 0.97 -19.56 5.60
CA GLN A 114 0.55 -19.66 4.20
C GLN A 114 -0.89 -19.15 3.95
N PRO A 115 -1.22 -17.89 4.29
CA PRO A 115 -2.53 -17.32 3.97
C PRO A 115 -2.75 -17.31 2.46
N GLU A 116 -4.01 -17.49 2.05
CA GLU A 116 -4.37 -17.63 0.64
C GLU A 116 -4.08 -16.36 -0.17
N CYS A 117 -4.01 -15.20 0.49
CA CYS A 117 -3.63 -13.93 -0.13
C CYS A 117 -2.80 -13.04 0.80
N ALA A 118 -1.81 -12.35 0.22
CA ALA A 118 -1.03 -11.31 0.86
C ALA A 118 -1.04 -10.02 0.03
N ILE A 119 -1.42 -8.89 0.64
CA ILE A 119 -1.44 -7.57 0.01
C ILE A 119 -0.13 -6.84 0.33
N ILE A 120 0.64 -6.49 -0.70
CA ILE A 120 1.88 -5.74 -0.55
C ILE A 120 1.58 -4.25 -0.39
N PHE A 121 1.57 -3.75 0.85
CA PHE A 121 1.33 -2.33 1.14
C PHE A 121 2.54 -1.45 0.82
N SER A 122 3.73 -2.02 0.63
CA SER A 122 4.86 -1.32 0.01
C SER A 122 4.78 -1.39 -1.52
N TRP A 123 3.68 -0.92 -2.10
CA TRP A 123 3.32 -1.09 -3.52
C TRP A 123 4.38 -0.62 -4.53
N HIS A 124 5.14 0.42 -4.18
CA HIS A 124 6.21 1.00 -5.01
C HIS A 124 7.38 0.04 -5.27
N ILE A 125 7.52 -1.03 -4.49
CA ILE A 125 8.53 -2.09 -4.66
C ILE A 125 7.88 -3.48 -4.78
N ALA A 126 6.59 -3.54 -5.09
CA ALA A 126 5.85 -4.80 -5.08
C ALA A 126 6.39 -5.82 -6.10
N ASP A 127 6.73 -5.36 -7.31
CA ASP A 127 7.28 -6.21 -8.37
C ASP A 127 8.70 -6.75 -8.01
N GLU A 128 9.45 -6.03 -7.16
CA GLU A 128 10.74 -6.50 -6.63
C GLU A 128 10.59 -7.44 -5.43
N LEU A 129 9.55 -7.23 -4.62
CA LEU A 129 9.32 -7.99 -3.38
C LEU A 129 8.65 -9.33 -3.67
N ALA A 130 7.74 -9.39 -4.65
CA ALA A 130 7.00 -10.61 -4.98
C ALA A 130 7.92 -11.81 -5.28
N PRO A 131 8.97 -11.70 -6.13
CA PRO A 131 9.90 -12.80 -6.36
C PRO A 131 10.66 -13.23 -5.09
N LYS A 132 10.97 -12.30 -4.19
CA LYS A 132 11.68 -12.61 -2.93
C LYS A 132 10.78 -13.41 -1.99
N LEU A 133 9.53 -13.02 -1.86
CA LEU A 133 8.53 -13.76 -1.07
C LEU A 133 8.30 -15.17 -1.63
N ARG A 134 8.27 -15.30 -2.96
CA ARG A 134 8.19 -16.61 -3.64
C ARG A 134 9.41 -17.47 -3.36
N ALA A 135 10.62 -16.90 -3.47
CA ALA A 135 11.87 -17.61 -3.20
C ALA A 135 11.99 -18.07 -1.73
N GLN A 136 11.39 -17.33 -0.79
CA GLN A 136 11.30 -17.72 0.62
C GLN A 136 10.16 -18.71 0.91
N GLY A 137 9.36 -19.08 -0.09
CA GLY A 137 8.39 -20.17 -0.01
C GLY A 137 6.93 -19.75 0.20
N TYR A 138 6.57 -18.47 0.03
CA TYR A 138 5.17 -18.05 0.07
C TYR A 138 4.43 -18.49 -1.21
N ARG A 139 3.30 -19.21 -1.07
CA ARG A 139 2.57 -19.81 -2.21
C ARG A 139 1.22 -19.17 -2.52
N GLY A 140 0.67 -18.36 -1.60
CA GLY A 140 -0.61 -17.68 -1.79
C GLY A 140 -0.57 -16.56 -2.83
N LYS A 141 -1.72 -15.98 -3.14
CA LYS A 141 -1.85 -14.86 -4.08
C LYS A 141 -1.11 -13.63 -3.55
N LEU A 142 -0.45 -12.89 -4.44
CA LEU A 142 0.16 -11.61 -4.11
C LEU A 142 -0.61 -10.51 -4.81
N LEU A 143 -1.09 -9.53 -4.04
CA LEU A 143 -1.79 -8.37 -4.58
C LEU A 143 -0.98 -7.10 -4.32
N THR A 144 -1.00 -6.17 -5.26
CA THR A 144 -0.60 -4.77 -4.99
C THR A 144 -1.82 -3.87 -5.07
N PRO A 145 -2.03 -2.95 -4.11
CA PRO A 145 -3.21 -2.10 -4.08
C PRO A 145 -3.12 -0.89 -5.02
N LEU A 146 -1.91 -0.48 -5.42
CA LEU A 146 -1.67 0.75 -6.18
C LEU A 146 -0.57 0.54 -7.24
N PRO A 147 -0.53 1.34 -8.32
CA PRO A 147 -1.46 2.43 -8.66
C PRO A 147 -2.84 1.95 -9.12
N VAL A 148 -2.90 0.73 -9.65
CA VAL A 148 -4.15 0.02 -9.96
C VAL A 148 -4.08 -1.33 -9.23
N PRO A 149 -5.14 -1.72 -8.50
CA PRO A 149 -5.20 -3.02 -7.85
C PRO A 149 -5.01 -4.15 -8.86
N ARG A 150 -4.04 -5.02 -8.60
CA ARG A 150 -3.76 -6.19 -9.46
C ARG A 150 -3.10 -7.31 -8.68
N GLU A 151 -3.20 -8.52 -9.22
CA GLU A 151 -2.39 -9.66 -8.82
C GLU A 151 -0.99 -9.56 -9.46
N LEU A 152 0.03 -10.04 -8.73
CA LEU A 152 1.45 -10.04 -9.11
C LEU A 152 1.91 -11.43 -9.51
#